data_AF-A0A1I5DVW1-F1
#
_entry.id   AF-A0A1I5DVW1-F1
#
_cell.length_a   1.000
_cell.length_b   1.000
_cell.length_c   1.000
_cell.angle_alpha   90.00
_cell.angle_beta   90.00
_cell.angle_gamma   90.00
#
_symmetry.space_group_name_H-M   'P 1'
#
loop_
_entity.id
_entity.type
_entity.pdbx_description
1 polymer ?
#
loop_
_entity_poly.entity_id
_entity_poly.type
_entity_poly.pdbx_seq_one_letter_code
_entity_poly.pdbx_strand_id
1 'polypeptide(L)'
;MFENAGWIWGIAIVAMLVVVIALFGKRLKGVFSAEGSARFDTTEIPPDDPETREFIVRDDQTGSRLQFVTLHEQGRVVSIVVPAKHLRTGVEVDLFEAALPSAPQVLRWTWPQTTPDGYAALQIIAMRMPQLEFVDAQGNRVP
;
A
#
# COMPACT_ATOMS: atom_id res chain seq x y z
N MET A 1 44.83 47.67 -0.42
CA MET A 1 43.67 47.77 -1.32
C MET A 1 43.14 46.36 -1.62
N PHE A 2 42.58 45.67 -0.62
CA PHE A 2 41.95 44.35 -0.78
C PHE A 2 40.81 44.19 0.23
N GLU A 3 39.88 45.15 0.27
CA GLU A 3 38.64 45.02 1.06
C GLU A 3 37.43 44.61 0.20
N ASN A 4 37.57 44.61 -1.13
CA ASN A 4 36.47 44.35 -2.06
C ASN A 4 36.48 42.94 -2.67
N ALA A 5 37.21 41.97 -2.11
CA ALA A 5 37.25 40.60 -2.65
C ALA A 5 36.22 39.65 -1.98
N GLY A 6 35.79 39.95 -0.75
CA GLY A 6 34.89 39.07 0.02
C GLY A 6 33.47 38.99 -0.55
N TRP A 7 32.95 40.08 -1.12
CA TRP A 7 31.58 40.11 -1.67
C TRP A 7 31.44 39.23 -2.92
N ILE A 8 32.49 39.13 -3.74
CA ILE A 8 32.51 38.28 -4.96
C ILE A 8 32.45 36.80 -4.56
N TRP A 9 33.21 36.40 -3.54
CA TRP A 9 33.16 35.05 -3.00
C TRP A 9 31.80 34.75 -2.34
N GLY A 10 31.19 35.72 -1.65
CA GLY A 10 29.85 35.59 -1.09
C GLY A 10 28.77 35.33 -2.16
N ILE A 11 28.79 36.09 -3.26
CA ILE A 11 27.85 35.90 -4.37
C ILE A 11 28.07 34.54 -5.05
N ALA A 12 29.32 34.12 -5.25
CA ALA A 12 29.62 32.83 -5.84
C ALA A 12 29.07 31.66 -5.00
N ILE A 13 29.19 31.74 -3.67
CA ILE A 13 28.67 30.72 -2.75
C ILE A 13 27.14 30.69 -2.79
N VAL A 14 26.48 31.85 -2.77
CA VAL A 14 25.01 31.94 -2.85
C VAL A 14 24.51 31.40 -4.20
N ALA A 15 25.16 31.77 -5.31
CA ALA A 15 24.80 31.26 -6.62
C ALA A 15 25.00 29.74 -6.72
N MET A 16 26.07 29.20 -6.14
CA MET A 16 26.31 27.76 -6.08
C MET A 16 25.25 27.04 -5.24
N LEU A 17 24.87 27.58 -4.08
CA LEU A 17 23.77 27.06 -3.26
C LEU A 17 22.44 27.06 -4.00
N VAL A 18 22.12 28.15 -4.72
CA VAL A 18 20.91 28.23 -5.54
C VAL A 18 20.92 27.19 -6.67
N VAL A 19 22.06 26.98 -7.32
CA VAL A 19 22.20 25.95 -8.36
C VAL A 19 22.05 24.54 -7.77
N VAL A 20 22.65 24.27 -6.61
CA VAL A 20 22.48 22.99 -5.91
C VAL A 20 21.02 22.79 -5.50
N ILE A 21 20.37 23.80 -4.92
CA ILE A 21 18.94 23.74 -4.55
C ILE A 21 18.05 23.60 -5.79
N ALA A 22 18.38 24.21 -6.93
CA ALA A 22 17.59 24.08 -8.16
C ALA A 22 17.77 22.70 -8.81
N LEU A 23 19.00 22.18 -8.84
CA LEU A 23 19.31 20.85 -9.40
C LEU A 23 18.75 19.72 -8.52
N PHE A 24 18.79 19.87 -7.19
CA PHE A 24 18.20 18.92 -6.26
C PHE A 24 16.70 19.16 -6.02
N GLY A 25 16.20 20.39 -6.19
CA GLY A 25 14.79 20.74 -6.03
C GLY A 25 13.89 20.00 -7.03
N LYS A 26 14.39 19.74 -8.24
CA LYS A 26 13.70 18.89 -9.22
C LYS A 26 13.63 17.41 -8.79
N ARG A 27 14.59 16.92 -8.01
CA ARG A 27 14.58 15.56 -7.42
C ARG A 27 13.78 15.50 -6.11
N LEU A 28 13.71 16.61 -5.37
CA LEU A 28 12.95 16.74 -4.13
C LEU A 28 11.46 17.01 -4.33
N LYS A 29 11.05 17.47 -5.53
CA LYS A 29 9.62 17.63 -5.86
C LYS A 29 8.84 16.32 -5.83
N GLY A 30 9.52 15.16 -5.91
CA GLY A 30 8.93 13.84 -5.67
C GLY A 30 8.97 13.36 -4.22
N VAL A 31 9.70 14.05 -3.33
CA VAL A 31 9.89 13.67 -1.92
C VAL A 31 9.04 14.53 -0.97
N PHE A 32 8.56 15.69 -1.43
CA PHE A 32 7.75 16.63 -0.66
C PHE A 32 6.29 16.71 -1.13
N SER A 33 5.75 15.65 -1.74
CA SER A 33 4.28 15.50 -1.79
C SER A 33 3.84 15.08 -0.39
N ALA A 34 3.55 16.10 0.42
CA ALA A 34 3.09 15.99 1.79
C ALA A 34 1.61 15.59 1.84
N GLU A 35 1.33 14.35 1.50
CA GLU A 35 0.57 13.48 2.41
C GLU A 35 1.63 12.51 2.93
N GLY A 36 1.74 12.29 4.23
CA GLY A 36 2.66 11.27 4.73
C GLY A 36 2.35 9.98 3.99
N SER A 37 3.26 9.53 3.10
CA SER A 37 3.02 8.41 2.19
C SER A 37 2.56 7.25 3.05
N ALA A 38 1.24 7.03 3.08
CA ALA A 38 0.69 5.84 3.64
C ALA A 38 1.29 4.74 2.79
N ARG A 39 2.08 3.86 3.42
CA ARG A 39 2.71 2.72 2.74
C ARG A 39 1.71 1.99 1.83
N PHE A 40 0.44 2.03 2.21
CA PHE A 40 -0.69 1.49 1.47
C PHE A 40 -1.54 2.61 0.88
N ASP A 41 -1.75 2.54 -0.43
CA ASP A 41 -2.74 3.33 -1.15
C ASP A 41 -3.98 2.46 -1.42
N THR A 42 -5.17 2.95 -1.09
CA THR A 42 -6.43 2.23 -1.36
C THR A 42 -7.28 3.03 -2.32
N THR A 43 -7.57 2.44 -3.48
CA THR A 43 -8.44 3.00 -4.51
C THR A 43 -9.75 2.24 -4.56
N GLU A 44 -10.88 2.94 -4.49
CA GLU A 44 -12.19 2.39 -4.83
C GLU A 44 -12.41 2.42 -6.34
N ILE A 45 -12.80 1.28 -6.92
CA ILE A 45 -13.18 1.17 -8.32
C ILE A 45 -14.69 1.36 -8.41
N PRO A 46 -15.18 2.22 -9.34
CA PRO A 46 -16.62 2.36 -9.58
C PRO A 46 -17.23 0.99 -9.86
N PRO A 47 -18.22 0.55 -9.08
CA PRO A 47 -18.77 -0.77 -9.24
C PRO A 47 -19.68 -0.84 -10.47
N ASP A 48 -19.71 -1.99 -11.13
CA ASP A 48 -20.68 -2.27 -12.21
C ASP A 48 -22.11 -2.46 -11.66
N ASP A 49 -22.24 -2.89 -10.40
CA ASP A 49 -23.50 -3.07 -9.68
C ASP A 49 -23.56 -2.12 -8.47
N PRO A 50 -24.64 -1.32 -8.29
CA PRO A 50 -24.78 -0.37 -7.19
C PRO A 50 -24.70 -0.99 -5.78
N GLU A 51 -24.94 -2.29 -5.62
CA GLU A 51 -24.86 -2.99 -4.33
C GLU A 51 -23.45 -3.46 -3.98
N THR A 52 -22.55 -3.50 -4.97
CA THR A 52 -21.17 -3.93 -4.79
C THR A 52 -20.22 -2.75 -4.60
N ARG A 53 -19.10 -2.99 -3.93
CA ARG A 53 -17.98 -2.04 -3.87
C ARG A 53 -16.71 -2.80 -4.16
N GLU A 54 -15.83 -2.23 -4.98
CA GLU A 54 -14.57 -2.86 -5.35
C GLU A 54 -13.41 -1.96 -4.92
N PHE A 55 -12.37 -2.57 -4.38
CA PHE A 55 -11.21 -1.86 -3.86
C PHE A 55 -9.92 -2.53 -4.29
N ILE A 56 -8.90 -1.70 -4.53
CA ILE A 56 -7.52 -2.14 -4.71
C ILE A 56 -6.65 -1.44 -3.67
N VAL A 57 -5.98 -2.25 -2.85
CA VAL A 57 -4.92 -1.81 -1.94
C VAL A 57 -3.57 -2.09 -2.59
N ARG A 58 -2.70 -1.08 -2.62
CA ARG A 58 -1.35 -1.15 -3.19
C ARG A 58 -0.33 -0.84 -2.12
N ASP A 59 0.71 -1.66 -2.01
CA ASP A 59 1.88 -1.37 -1.16
C ASP A 59 2.97 -0.73 -2.03
N ASP A 60 3.20 0.57 -1.84
CA ASP A 60 4.18 1.34 -2.62
C ASP A 60 5.62 0.90 -2.38
N GLN A 61 5.91 0.29 -1.21
CA GLN A 61 7.26 -0.15 -0.88
C GLN A 61 7.62 -1.45 -1.61
N THR A 62 6.67 -2.38 -1.67
CA THR A 62 6.92 -3.72 -2.22
C THR A 62 6.45 -3.85 -3.66
N GLY A 63 5.55 -2.98 -4.12
CA GLY A 63 4.84 -3.10 -5.40
C GLY A 63 3.75 -4.19 -5.37
N SER A 64 3.38 -4.65 -4.18
CA SER A 64 2.35 -5.67 -4.00
C SER A 64 0.96 -5.05 -4.05
N ARG A 65 -0.05 -5.86 -4.38
CA ARG A 65 -1.44 -5.39 -4.42
C ARG A 65 -2.42 -6.46 -3.95
N LEU A 66 -3.51 -6.01 -3.35
CA LEU A 66 -4.66 -6.81 -2.98
C LEU A 66 -5.92 -6.16 -3.57
N GLN A 67 -6.73 -6.96 -4.25
CA GLN A 67 -8.00 -6.51 -4.83
C GLN A 67 -9.13 -7.30 -4.20
N PHE A 68 -10.20 -6.61 -3.81
CA PHE A 68 -11.35 -7.25 -3.20
C PHE A 68 -12.66 -6.55 -3.57
N VAL A 69 -13.74 -7.31 -3.51
CA VAL A 69 -15.12 -6.85 -3.73
C VAL A 69 -15.91 -7.12 -2.47
N THR A 70 -16.81 -6.20 -2.11
CA THR A 70 -17.69 -6.34 -0.96
C THR A 70 -19.15 -6.25 -1.37
N LEU A 71 -20.00 -7.01 -0.68
CA LEU A 71 -21.45 -6.98 -0.75
C LEU A 71 -21.98 -7.16 0.69
N HIS A 72 -22.57 -6.11 1.26
CA HIS A 72 -23.00 -6.07 2.67
C HIS A 72 -21.89 -6.51 3.64
N GLU A 73 -22.12 -7.58 4.41
CA GLU A 73 -21.19 -8.13 5.41
C GLU A 73 -20.18 -9.12 4.82
N GLN A 74 -20.21 -9.33 3.49
CA GLN A 74 -19.35 -10.28 2.79
C GLN A 74 -18.30 -9.53 1.97
N GLY A 75 -17.06 -9.99 2.09
CA GLY A 75 -15.93 -9.55 1.28
C GLY A 75 -15.32 -10.75 0.56
N ARG A 76 -14.96 -10.55 -0.70
CA ARG A 76 -14.26 -11.55 -1.50
C ARG A 76 -12.96 -10.93 -1.99
N VAL A 77 -11.85 -11.52 -1.57
CA VAL A 77 -10.55 -11.19 -2.14
C VAL A 77 -10.48 -11.80 -3.54
N VAL A 78 -10.32 -10.96 -4.54
CA VAL A 78 -10.28 -11.34 -5.96
C VAL A 78 -8.88 -11.77 -6.36
N SER A 79 -7.88 -10.97 -5.97
CA SER A 79 -6.49 -11.28 -6.27
C SER A 79 -5.54 -10.71 -5.23
N ILE A 80 -4.44 -11.41 -5.00
CA ILE A 80 -3.30 -10.95 -4.22
C ILE A 80 -2.07 -11.16 -5.10
N VAL A 81 -1.32 -10.09 -5.36
CA VAL A 81 -0.10 -10.14 -6.17
C VAL A 81 1.05 -9.62 -5.33
N VAL A 82 1.99 -10.51 -5.03
CA VAL A 82 3.23 -10.19 -4.30
C VAL A 82 4.41 -10.48 -5.23
N PRO A 83 5.31 -9.50 -5.47
CA PRO A 83 6.51 -9.74 -6.26
C PRO A 83 7.40 -10.83 -5.64
N ALA A 84 8.05 -11.64 -6.48
CA ALA A 84 8.81 -12.81 -6.05
C ALA A 84 9.86 -12.53 -4.95
N LYS A 85 10.49 -11.35 -5.00
CA LYS A 85 11.48 -10.89 -3.99
C LYS A 85 10.90 -10.63 -2.59
N HIS A 86 9.58 -10.55 -2.47
CA HIS A 86 8.85 -10.26 -1.23
C HIS A 86 7.96 -11.42 -0.77
N LEU A 87 7.99 -12.57 -1.47
CA LEU A 87 7.28 -13.76 -1.00
C LEU A 87 7.76 -14.18 0.39
N ARG A 88 6.85 -14.68 1.23
CA ARG A 88 7.13 -15.15 2.60
C ARG A 88 7.65 -14.08 3.57
N THR A 89 7.54 -12.80 3.21
CA THR A 89 7.91 -11.70 4.10
C THR A 89 6.75 -11.20 4.95
N GLY A 90 5.54 -11.74 4.75
CA GLY A 90 4.33 -11.35 5.48
C GLY A 90 3.55 -10.18 4.85
N VAL A 91 3.95 -9.73 3.66
CA VAL A 91 3.31 -8.62 2.95
C VAL A 91 1.84 -8.87 2.65
N GLU A 92 1.44 -10.13 2.43
CA GLU A 92 0.04 -10.53 2.27
C GLU A 92 -0.80 -10.18 3.50
N VAL A 93 -0.23 -10.33 4.69
CA VAL A 93 -0.88 -10.01 5.97
C VAL A 93 -1.01 -8.51 6.13
N ASP A 94 0.08 -7.77 5.88
CA ASP A 94 0.10 -6.31 5.94
C ASP A 94 -0.91 -5.69 4.95
N LEU A 95 -0.98 -6.21 3.72
CA LEU A 95 -1.93 -5.76 2.70
C LEU A 95 -3.38 -5.96 3.14
N PHE A 96 -3.68 -7.10 3.76
CA PHE A 96 -5.02 -7.36 4.24
C PHE A 96 -5.39 -6.49 5.45
N GLU A 97 -4.47 -6.32 6.40
CA GLU A 97 -4.63 -5.39 7.53
C GLU A 97 -4.94 -3.96 7.05
N ALA A 98 -4.26 -3.51 5.99
CA ALA A 98 -4.49 -2.21 5.36
C ALA A 98 -5.83 -2.12 4.61
N ALA A 99 -6.40 -3.25 4.18
CA ALA A 99 -7.68 -3.30 3.47
C ALA A 99 -8.90 -3.12 4.39
N LEU A 100 -8.81 -3.59 5.64
CA LEU A 100 -9.94 -3.62 6.59
C LEU A 100 -10.63 -2.27 6.83
N PRO A 101 -9.91 -1.14 6.98
CA PRO A 101 -10.55 0.15 7.20
C PRO A 101 -11.44 0.61 6.04
N SER A 102 -11.22 0.08 4.84
CA SER A 102 -12.01 0.41 3.65
C SER A 102 -13.33 -0.36 3.58
N ALA A 103 -13.48 -1.42 4.38
CA ALA A 103 -14.68 -2.25 4.44
C ALA A 103 -14.99 -2.70 5.88
N PRO A 104 -15.25 -1.77 6.82
CA PRO A 104 -15.44 -2.07 8.23
C PRO A 104 -16.70 -2.91 8.52
N GLN A 105 -17.66 -2.93 7.59
CA GLN A 105 -18.89 -3.72 7.70
C GLN A 105 -18.70 -5.20 7.38
N VAL A 106 -17.58 -5.59 6.78
CA VAL A 106 -17.36 -6.97 6.33
C VAL A 106 -16.93 -7.84 7.50
N LEU A 107 -17.71 -8.88 7.77
CA LEU A 107 -17.45 -9.86 8.83
C LEU A 107 -16.96 -11.19 8.26
N ARG A 108 -17.32 -11.50 7.00
CA ARG A 108 -16.94 -12.75 6.33
C ARG A 108 -16.11 -12.48 5.09
N TRP A 109 -14.93 -13.08 5.04
CA TRP A 109 -13.97 -12.95 3.95
C TRP A 109 -13.77 -14.28 3.20
N THR A 110 -14.00 -14.28 1.90
CA THR A 110 -13.63 -15.40 1.02
C THR A 110 -12.29 -15.12 0.36
N TRP A 111 -11.38 -16.08 0.50
CA TRP A 111 -10.04 -16.03 -0.07
C TRP A 111 -10.01 -16.63 -1.49
N PRO A 112 -9.17 -16.09 -2.40
CA PRO A 112 -9.01 -16.66 -3.73
C PRO A 112 -8.24 -17.98 -3.66
N GLN A 113 -8.14 -18.70 -4.78
CA GLN A 113 -7.20 -19.82 -4.85
C GLN A 113 -5.78 -19.29 -4.62
N THR A 114 -5.16 -19.72 -3.52
CA THR A 114 -3.84 -19.22 -3.10
C THR A 114 -2.74 -20.21 -3.38
N THR A 115 -1.52 -19.68 -3.52
CA THR A 115 -0.29 -20.45 -3.35
C THR A 115 -0.16 -20.95 -1.89
N PRO A 116 0.74 -21.92 -1.61
CA PRO A 116 1.01 -22.34 -0.24
C PRO A 116 1.39 -21.18 0.69
N ASP A 117 2.15 -20.21 0.18
CA ASP A 117 2.54 -19.00 0.94
C ASP A 117 1.32 -18.12 1.27
N GLY A 118 0.40 -17.94 0.31
CA GLY A 118 -0.85 -17.19 0.54
C GLY A 118 -1.81 -17.88 1.51
N TYR A 119 -1.83 -19.21 1.53
CA TYR A 119 -2.60 -19.97 2.51
C TYR A 119 -2.01 -19.85 3.92
N ALA A 120 -0.68 -19.89 4.05
CA ALA A 120 -0.01 -19.63 5.33
C ALA A 120 -0.32 -18.21 5.86
N ALA A 121 -0.34 -17.21 4.97
CA ALA A 121 -0.75 -15.86 5.33
C ALA A 121 -2.22 -15.80 5.81
N LEU A 122 -3.13 -16.49 5.12
CA LEU A 122 -4.54 -16.61 5.54
C LEU A 122 -4.68 -17.18 6.95
N GLN A 123 -3.93 -18.24 7.28
CA GLN A 123 -3.95 -18.81 8.64
C GLN A 123 -3.43 -17.81 9.69
N ILE A 124 -2.39 -17.06 9.37
CA ILE A 124 -1.86 -16.01 10.27
C ILE A 124 -2.92 -14.92 10.49
N ILE A 125 -3.61 -14.48 9.43
CA ILE A 125 -4.67 -13.48 9.50
C ILE A 125 -5.84 -13.98 10.35
N ALA A 126 -6.32 -15.19 10.08
CA ALA A 126 -7.42 -15.81 10.84
C ALA A 126 -7.12 -15.88 12.34
N MET A 127 -5.89 -16.27 12.69
CA MET A 127 -5.44 -16.31 14.08
C MET A 127 -5.34 -14.91 14.72
N ARG A 128 -4.91 -13.88 13.97
CA ARG A 128 -4.79 -12.50 14.47
C ARG A 128 -6.15 -11.81 14.63
N MET A 129 -7.15 -12.23 13.86
CA MET A 129 -8.45 -11.56 13.76
C MET A 129 -9.60 -12.56 13.97
N PRO A 130 -9.73 -13.15 15.17
CA PRO A 130 -10.74 -14.17 15.46
C PRO A 130 -12.19 -13.67 15.34
N GLN A 131 -12.39 -12.35 15.29
CA GLN A 131 -13.69 -11.72 15.06
C GLN A 131 -14.18 -11.81 13.61
N LEU A 132 -13.29 -12.11 12.66
CA LEU A 132 -13.61 -12.26 11.24
C LEU A 132 -13.74 -13.74 10.88
N GLU A 133 -14.68 -14.06 10.00
CA GLU A 133 -14.82 -15.39 9.44
C GLU A 133 -14.07 -15.49 8.12
N PHE A 134 -13.17 -16.46 7.98
CA PHE A 134 -12.43 -16.71 6.75
C PHE A 134 -12.88 -18.01 6.10
N VAL A 135 -13.10 -17.95 4.79
CA VAL A 135 -13.46 -19.10 3.94
C VAL A 135 -12.43 -19.22 2.83
N ASP A 136 -11.87 -20.41 2.64
CA ASP A 136 -10.93 -20.69 1.55
C ASP A 136 -11.62 -20.75 0.18
N ALA A 137 -10.84 -20.96 -0.88
CA ALA A 137 -11.37 -21.04 -2.24
C ALA A 137 -12.25 -22.27 -2.51
N GLN A 138 -12.20 -23.27 -1.63
CA GLN A 138 -12.98 -24.49 -1.67
C GLN A 138 -14.28 -24.38 -0.85
N GLY A 139 -14.49 -23.26 -0.16
CA GLY A 139 -15.65 -23.04 0.70
C GLY A 139 -15.47 -23.58 2.12
N ASN A 140 -14.28 -24.05 2.50
CA ASN A 140 -14.03 -24.50 3.87
C ASN A 140 -13.71 -23.30 4.76
N ARG A 141 -14.24 -23.34 5.99
CA ARG A 141 -13.87 -22.37 7.01
C ARG A 141 -12.43 -22.57 7.43
N VAL A 142 -11.66 -21.50 7.48
CA VAL A 142 -10.31 -21.49 8.05
C VAL A 142 -10.43 -21.29 9.57
N PRO A 143 -9.89 -22.21 10.39
CA PRO A 143 -9.96 -22.14 11.85
C PRO A 143 -9.03 -21.09 12.44
#